data_AF-A0A3A4WGI8-F1
#
_entry.id   AF-A0A3A4WGI8-F1
#
_cell.length_a   1.000
_cell.length_b   1.000
_cell.length_c   1.000
_cell.angle_alpha   90.00
_cell.angle_beta   90.00
_cell.angle_gamma   90.00
#
_symmetry.space_group_name_H-M   'P 1'
#
loop_
_entity.id
_entity.type
_entity.pdbx_description
1 polymer ?
#
loop_
_entity_poly.entity_id
_entity_poly.type
_entity_poly.pdbx_seq_one_letter_code
_entity_poly.pdbx_strand_id
1 'polypeptide(L)'
;FTEPVPGFLMGIEALDGFLQVGIPGVMISGVVLLAAATYLFLRRVFIPNVRYISLAADYFPLFLIMGVALSGILMRYILRVDIVNVKKLTMGLITFNPALPEGVSVVFYIHLFLVSTLFAYIPFSKIMHLGGVFLSPTRNLANNSRMARHINPWNYPVEVHTYEEYENDFRDKMKKAGLPVEKE
;
A
#
# COMPACT_ATOMS: atom_id res chain seq x y z
N PHE A 1 17.91 16.13 17.69
CA PHE A 1 18.21 15.22 16.56
C PHE A 1 17.73 15.78 15.23
N THR A 2 16.66 16.57 15.20
CA THR A 2 16.59 17.73 14.30
C THR A 2 16.05 18.89 15.14
N GLU A 3 16.97 19.68 15.69
CA GLU A 3 16.63 20.92 16.36
C GLU A 3 17.40 22.03 15.60
N PRO A 4 16.70 22.98 14.98
CA PRO A 4 15.24 23.13 14.95
C PRO A 4 14.52 22.00 14.19
N VAL A 5 13.23 21.82 14.47
CA VAL A 5 12.36 20.89 13.73
C VAL A 5 12.25 21.40 12.28
N PRO A 6 12.42 20.54 11.27
CA PRO A 6 12.25 20.91 9.87
C PRO A 6 10.89 21.57 9.62
N GLY A 7 10.87 22.70 8.92
CA GLY A 7 9.65 23.51 8.75
C GLY A 7 8.48 22.78 8.09
N PHE A 8 8.75 21.80 7.20
CA PHE A 8 7.69 21.00 6.59
C PHE A 8 6.94 20.12 7.62
N LEU A 9 7.63 19.63 8.66
CA LEU A 9 6.99 18.88 9.74
C LEU A 9 6.09 19.79 10.58
N MET A 10 6.52 21.02 10.84
CA MET A 10 5.69 22.01 11.51
C MET A 10 4.43 22.33 10.70
N GLY A 11 4.55 22.42 9.37
CA GLY A 11 3.39 22.58 8.47
C GLY A 11 2.42 21.41 8.54
N ILE A 12 2.92 20.17 8.52
CA ILE A 12 2.08 18.96 8.65
C ILE A 12 1.39 18.93 10.01
N GLU A 13 2.10 19.21 11.10
CA GLU A 13 1.55 19.25 12.44
C GLU A 13 0.47 20.32 12.59
N ALA A 14 0.69 21.51 12.01
CA ALA A 14 -0.30 22.58 12.01
C ALA A 14 -1.59 22.20 11.26
N LEU A 15 -1.47 21.51 10.13
CA LEU A 15 -2.62 21.00 9.38
C LEU A 15 -3.35 19.89 10.14
N ASP A 16 -2.61 18.97 10.73
CA ASP A 16 -3.16 17.82 11.44
C ASP A 16 -3.81 18.22 12.79
N GLY A 17 -3.28 19.25 13.44
CA GLY A 17 -3.76 19.79 14.71
C GLY A 17 -4.58 21.08 14.60
N PHE A 18 -4.97 21.50 13.40
CA PHE A 18 -5.64 22.79 13.14
C PHE A 18 -6.88 23.03 14.01
N LEU A 19 -7.64 21.97 14.32
CA LEU A 19 -8.87 22.09 15.11
C LEU A 19 -8.61 22.45 16.59
N GLN A 20 -7.37 22.28 17.08
CA GLN A 20 -6.96 22.61 18.46
C GLN A 20 -7.91 22.09 19.56
N VAL A 21 -8.57 20.96 19.31
CA VAL A 21 -9.53 20.36 20.25
C VAL A 21 -8.77 19.54 21.29
N GLY A 22 -9.05 19.80 22.57
CA GLY A 22 -8.53 19.02 23.70
C GLY A 22 -7.08 19.35 24.10
N ILE A 23 -6.63 18.77 25.21
CA ILE A 23 -5.27 18.91 25.74
C ILE A 23 -4.75 17.51 26.11
N PRO A 24 -3.75 16.95 25.40
CA PRO A 24 -3.08 17.48 24.21
C PRO A 24 -4.00 17.54 22.97
N GLY A 25 -3.68 18.41 22.01
CA GLY A 25 -4.48 18.60 20.80
C GLY A 25 -4.71 17.30 20.03
N VAL A 26 -5.97 17.09 19.62
CA VAL A 26 -6.38 15.96 18.79
C VAL A 26 -5.75 16.08 17.40
N MET A 27 -5.07 15.02 16.96
CA MET A 27 -4.60 14.90 15.58
C MET A 27 -5.70 14.25 14.75
N ILE A 28 -6.08 14.92 13.67
CA ILE A 28 -7.11 14.46 12.75
C ILE A 28 -6.69 13.14 12.12
N SER A 29 -5.42 12.98 11.77
CA SER A 29 -4.84 11.80 11.13
C SER A 29 -5.09 10.52 11.91
N GLY A 30 -4.94 10.56 13.25
CA GLY A 30 -5.19 9.41 14.11
C GLY A 30 -6.65 8.98 14.10
N VAL A 31 -7.56 9.95 14.20
CA VAL A 31 -9.01 9.70 14.19
C VAL A 31 -9.46 9.20 12.81
N VAL A 32 -9.02 9.86 11.74
CA VAL A 32 -9.35 9.49 10.36
C VAL A 32 -8.81 8.10 10.02
N LEU A 33 -7.58 7.77 10.41
CA LEU A 33 -7.01 6.45 10.18
C LEU A 33 -7.87 5.35 10.83
N LEU A 34 -8.23 5.53 12.10
CA LEU A 34 -9.05 4.57 12.82
C LEU A 34 -10.46 4.45 12.23
N ALA A 35 -11.08 5.59 11.90
CA ALA A 35 -12.41 5.64 11.30
C ALA A 35 -12.43 4.97 9.91
N ALA A 36 -11.44 5.27 9.06
CA ALA A 36 -11.32 4.69 7.72
C ALA A 36 -11.06 3.17 7.78
N ALA A 37 -10.15 2.72 8.67
CA ALA A 37 -9.88 1.30 8.85
C ALA A 37 -11.13 0.56 9.37
N THR A 38 -11.85 1.16 10.32
CA THR A 38 -13.13 0.63 10.83
C THR A 38 -14.15 0.54 9.70
N TYR A 39 -14.32 1.61 8.90
CA TYR A 39 -15.23 1.60 7.75
C TYR A 39 -14.88 0.49 6.75
N LEU A 40 -13.60 0.30 6.41
CA LEU A 40 -13.18 -0.77 5.49
C LEU A 40 -13.45 -2.17 6.07
N PHE A 41 -13.26 -2.34 7.38
CA PHE A 41 -13.62 -3.57 8.07
C PHE A 41 -15.13 -3.81 8.01
N LEU A 42 -15.96 -2.82 8.37
CA LEU A 42 -17.42 -2.92 8.31
C LEU A 42 -17.91 -3.16 6.89
N ARG A 43 -17.32 -2.52 5.87
CA ARG A 43 -17.60 -2.77 4.45
C ARG A 43 -17.36 -4.23 4.09
N ARG A 44 -16.26 -4.82 4.57
CA ARG A 44 -15.91 -6.21 4.30
C ARG A 44 -16.84 -7.19 5.02
N VAL A 45 -17.24 -6.85 6.24
CA VAL A 45 -18.19 -7.67 6.99
C VAL A 45 -19.58 -7.52 6.36
N PHE A 46 -20.16 -6.34 6.25
CA PHE A 46 -21.58 -6.22 5.92
C PHE A 46 -21.95 -6.43 4.45
N ILE A 47 -21.04 -6.23 3.49
CA ILE A 47 -21.37 -6.42 2.06
C ILE A 47 -21.15 -7.89 1.68
N PRO A 48 -22.21 -8.66 1.32
CA PRO A 48 -22.10 -10.10 1.07
C PRO A 48 -21.09 -10.45 -0.02
N ASN A 49 -21.09 -9.70 -1.12
CA ASN A 49 -20.18 -9.92 -2.25
C ASN A 49 -18.71 -9.76 -1.84
N VAL A 50 -18.41 -8.79 -0.97
CA VAL A 50 -17.04 -8.55 -0.48
C VAL A 50 -16.66 -9.62 0.54
N ARG A 51 -17.57 -9.97 1.45
CA ARG A 51 -17.34 -11.02 2.45
C ARG A 51 -17.04 -12.37 1.78
N TYR A 52 -17.80 -12.71 0.73
CA TYR A 52 -17.67 -13.97 0.00
C TYR A 52 -16.27 -14.19 -0.60
N ILE A 53 -15.65 -13.12 -1.12
CA ILE A 53 -14.31 -13.19 -1.73
C ILE A 53 -13.17 -12.90 -0.73
N SER A 54 -13.48 -12.62 0.53
CA SER A 54 -12.48 -12.21 1.53
C SER A 54 -11.85 -13.41 2.24
N LEU A 55 -10.52 -13.42 2.33
CA LEU A 55 -9.74 -14.42 3.04
C LEU A 55 -9.34 -13.93 4.44
N ALA A 56 -8.89 -14.82 5.33
CA ALA A 56 -8.38 -14.43 6.66
C ALA A 56 -7.22 -13.40 6.56
N ALA A 57 -6.37 -13.58 5.54
CA ALA A 57 -5.27 -12.66 5.21
C ALA A 57 -5.73 -11.24 4.83
N ASP A 58 -7.00 -11.05 4.48
CA ASP A 58 -7.56 -9.73 4.23
C ASP A 58 -7.86 -8.99 5.54
N TYR A 59 -8.40 -9.70 6.54
CA TYR A 59 -8.81 -9.11 7.82
C TYR A 59 -7.61 -8.79 8.72
N PHE A 60 -6.57 -9.61 8.69
CA PHE A 60 -5.40 -9.45 9.56
C PHE A 60 -4.72 -8.08 9.44
N PRO A 61 -4.40 -7.55 8.24
CA PRO A 61 -3.95 -6.18 8.06
C PRO A 61 -4.86 -5.11 8.66
N LEU A 62 -6.17 -5.26 8.51
CA LEU A 62 -7.11 -4.27 9.05
C LEU A 62 -7.06 -4.27 10.57
N PHE A 63 -7.02 -5.45 11.21
CA PHE A 63 -6.87 -5.54 12.66
C PHE A 63 -5.52 -5.00 13.14
N LEU A 64 -4.43 -5.25 12.42
CA LEU A 64 -3.13 -4.67 12.74
C LEU A 64 -3.15 -3.14 12.67
N ILE A 65 -3.67 -2.56 11.59
CA ILE A 65 -3.76 -1.10 11.41
C ILE A 65 -4.64 -0.47 12.49
N MET A 66 -5.81 -1.07 12.77
CA MET A 66 -6.68 -0.61 13.85
C MET A 66 -6.00 -0.71 15.22
N GLY A 67 -5.29 -1.81 15.49
CA GLY A 67 -4.53 -2.00 16.72
C GLY A 67 -3.42 -0.98 16.91
N VAL A 68 -2.64 -0.69 15.86
CA VAL A 68 -1.61 0.36 15.85
C VAL A 68 -2.23 1.74 16.11
N ALA A 69 -3.33 2.07 15.41
CA ALA A 69 -4.02 3.34 15.59
C ALA A 69 -4.59 3.50 17.01
N LEU A 70 -5.29 2.48 17.51
CA LEU A 70 -5.86 2.47 18.87
C LEU A 70 -4.79 2.58 19.96
N SER A 71 -3.73 1.78 19.87
CA SER A 71 -2.64 1.85 20.84
C SER A 71 -1.90 3.19 20.78
N GLY A 72 -1.72 3.78 19.60
CA GLY A 72 -1.15 5.12 19.46
C GLY A 72 -2.01 6.22 20.10
N ILE A 73 -3.32 6.19 19.82
CA ILE A 73 -4.30 7.11 20.42
C ILE A 73 -4.31 6.95 21.96
N LEU A 74 -4.34 5.70 22.45
CA LEU A 74 -4.34 5.39 23.87
C LEU A 74 -3.09 5.93 24.57
N MET A 75 -1.90 5.72 23.99
CA MET A 75 -0.64 6.24 24.54
C MET A 75 -0.60 7.77 24.57
N ARG A 76 -1.18 8.44 23.57
CA ARG A 76 -1.15 9.90 23.46
C ARG A 76 -2.13 10.60 24.40
N TYR A 77 -3.38 10.17 24.42
CA TYR A 77 -4.46 10.92 25.07
C TYR A 77 -4.81 10.41 26.47
N ILE A 78 -4.70 9.10 26.70
CA ILE A 78 -5.19 8.46 27.92
C ILE A 78 -4.03 8.12 28.86
N LEU A 79 -3.06 7.34 28.40
CA LEU A 79 -1.97 6.82 29.24
C LEU A 79 -0.78 7.76 29.34
N ARG A 80 -0.63 8.70 28.40
CA ARG A 80 0.42 9.75 28.38
C ARG A 80 1.81 9.19 28.67
N VAL A 81 2.30 8.35 27.78
CA VAL A 81 3.61 7.70 27.91
C VAL A 81 4.75 8.72 27.90
N ASP A 82 5.83 8.44 28.62
CA ASP A 82 7.05 9.25 28.63
C ASP A 82 7.75 9.25 27.26
N ILE A 83 7.57 10.37 26.54
CA ILE A 83 8.11 10.60 25.21
C ILE A 83 9.64 10.66 25.22
N VAL A 84 10.27 11.10 26.31
CA VAL A 84 11.73 11.24 26.41
C VAL A 84 12.37 9.85 26.38
N ASN A 85 11.85 8.92 27.18
CA ASN A 85 12.35 7.56 27.25
C ASN A 85 12.03 6.76 25.99
N VAL A 86 10.83 6.91 25.42
CA VAL A 86 10.49 6.35 24.11
C VAL A 86 11.48 6.81 23.04
N LYS A 87 11.79 8.11 22.99
CA LYS A 87 12.75 8.68 22.04
C LYS A 87 14.16 8.12 22.22
N LYS A 88 14.64 7.99 23.46
CA LYS A 88 15.96 7.36 23.74
C LYS A 88 16.02 5.94 23.18
N LEU A 89 14.98 5.14 23.41
CA LEU A 89 14.90 3.78 22.90
C LEU A 89 14.87 3.75 21.37
N THR A 90 14.03 4.55 20.72
CA THR A 90 13.96 4.63 19.25
C THR A 90 15.29 5.05 18.64
N MET A 91 15.99 6.01 19.24
CA MET A 91 17.32 6.42 18.78
C MET A 91 18.33 5.30 18.94
N GLY A 92 18.33 4.59 20.08
CA GLY A 92 19.21 3.44 20.29
C GLY A 92 19.00 2.31 19.28
N LEU A 93 17.76 2.09 18.83
CA LEU A 93 17.47 1.14 17.76
C LEU A 93 18.04 1.59 16.41
N ILE A 94 17.87 2.87 16.06
CA ILE A 94 18.36 3.42 14.77
C ILE A 94 19.90 3.47 14.72
N THR A 95 20.56 3.79 15.84
CA THR A 95 22.02 3.85 15.93
C THR A 95 22.67 2.49 16.21
N PHE A 96 21.89 1.41 16.24
CA PHE A 96 22.34 0.06 16.60
C PHE A 96 23.05 0.01 17.97
N ASN A 97 22.66 0.87 18.90
CA ASN A 97 23.12 0.90 20.29
C ASN A 97 21.91 0.87 21.24
N PRO A 98 21.25 -0.30 21.40
CA PRO A 98 20.03 -0.40 22.15
C PRO A 98 20.31 -0.21 23.65
N ALA A 99 19.79 0.87 24.22
CA ALA A 99 19.68 1.06 25.66
C ALA A 99 18.22 0.91 26.05
N LEU A 100 17.93 0.15 27.12
CA LEU A 100 16.60 0.05 27.69
C LEU A 100 16.43 1.17 28.72
N PRO A 101 15.65 2.22 28.44
CA PRO A 101 15.36 3.23 29.44
C PRO A 101 14.39 2.65 30.47
N GLU A 102 14.67 2.91 31.75
CA GLU A 102 13.75 2.58 32.83
C GLU A 102 12.48 3.44 32.73
N GLY A 103 11.31 2.85 33.06
CA GLY A 103 10.04 3.58 33.13
C GLY A 103 9.22 3.62 31.82
N VAL A 104 9.60 2.89 30.77
CA VAL A 104 8.77 2.77 29.56
C VAL A 104 7.52 1.92 29.85
N SER A 105 6.35 2.47 29.56
CA SER A 105 5.06 1.79 29.77
C SER A 105 4.92 0.53 28.91
N VAL A 106 4.30 -0.52 29.45
CA VAL A 106 4.00 -1.77 28.74
C VAL A 106 3.23 -1.53 27.44
N VAL A 107 2.36 -0.53 27.40
CA VAL A 107 1.55 -0.21 26.21
C VAL A 107 2.42 0.26 25.04
N PHE A 108 3.56 0.89 25.30
CA PHE A 108 4.52 1.20 24.26
C PHE A 108 5.10 -0.06 23.62
N TYR A 109 5.46 -1.07 24.41
CA TYR A 109 5.97 -2.33 23.87
C TYR A 109 4.91 -3.08 23.06
N ILE A 110 3.64 -3.03 23.48
CA ILE A 110 2.52 -3.57 22.69
C ILE A 110 2.42 -2.83 21.35
N HIS A 111 2.46 -1.50 21.36
CA HIS A 111 2.42 -0.71 20.13
C HIS A 111 3.61 -1.02 19.21
N LEU A 112 4.83 -1.03 19.75
CA LEU A 112 6.04 -1.36 19.00
C LEU A 112 5.96 -2.75 18.38
N PHE A 113 5.48 -3.75 19.13
CA PHE A 113 5.26 -5.10 18.62
C PHE A 113 4.26 -5.14 17.47
N LEU A 114 3.14 -4.43 17.57
CA LEU A 114 2.15 -4.33 16.49
C LEU A 114 2.73 -3.67 15.24
N VAL A 115 3.51 -2.59 15.40
CA VAL A 115 4.19 -1.91 14.29
C VAL A 115 5.23 -2.82 13.64
N SER A 116 6.08 -3.48 14.43
CA SER A 116 7.07 -4.43 13.92
C SER A 116 6.43 -5.60 13.18
N THR A 117 5.31 -6.12 13.71
CA THR A 117 4.52 -7.16 13.05
C THR A 117 3.94 -6.66 11.73
N LEU A 118 3.41 -5.45 11.69
CA LEU A 118 2.94 -4.82 10.44
C LEU A 118 4.07 -4.74 9.42
N PHE A 119 5.25 -4.23 9.80
CA PHE A 119 6.41 -4.15 8.92
C PHE A 119 6.85 -5.52 8.39
N ALA A 120 6.93 -6.53 9.26
CA ALA A 120 7.28 -7.90 8.86
C ALA A 120 6.22 -8.52 7.93
N TYR A 121 4.95 -8.15 8.09
CA TYR A 121 3.83 -8.67 7.30
C TYR A 121 3.70 -8.01 5.93
N ILE A 122 4.17 -6.76 5.76
CA ILE A 122 4.12 -6.01 4.49
C ILE A 122 4.51 -6.89 3.28
N PRO A 123 5.73 -7.48 3.18
CA PRO A 123 6.19 -8.23 2.01
C PRO A 123 5.32 -9.43 1.62
N PHE A 124 4.57 -10.00 2.57
CA PHE A 124 3.78 -11.20 2.39
C PHE A 124 2.28 -10.90 2.22
N SER A 125 1.91 -9.63 2.10
CA SER A 125 0.52 -9.20 2.16
C SER A 125 0.07 -8.41 0.94
N LYS A 126 -1.25 -8.24 0.83
CA LYS A 126 -1.85 -7.36 -0.17
C LYS A 126 -1.45 -5.89 0.01
N ILE A 127 -0.83 -5.52 1.14
CA ILE A 127 -0.33 -4.15 1.37
C ILE A 127 0.85 -3.84 0.43
N MET A 128 1.56 -4.84 -0.13
CA MET A 128 2.65 -4.63 -1.10
C MET A 128 2.28 -3.81 -2.33
N HIS A 129 0.99 -3.64 -2.63
CA HIS A 129 0.55 -2.70 -3.66
C HIS A 129 1.09 -1.27 -3.45
N LEU A 130 1.47 -0.90 -2.22
CA LEU A 130 2.05 0.40 -1.87
C LEU A 130 3.27 0.75 -2.75
N GLY A 131 4.13 -0.22 -3.07
CA GLY A 131 5.30 -0.03 -3.93
C GLY A 131 4.95 0.00 -5.42
N GLY A 132 3.90 -0.72 -5.82
CA GLY A 132 3.45 -0.83 -7.21
C GLY A 132 3.01 0.50 -7.82
N VAL A 133 2.50 1.42 -6.99
CA VAL A 133 2.12 2.78 -7.44
C VAL A 133 3.33 3.55 -7.98
N PHE A 134 4.50 3.39 -7.37
CA PHE A 134 5.73 4.06 -7.79
C PHE A 134 6.43 3.33 -8.93
N LEU A 135 6.37 2.00 -8.94
CA LEU A 135 7.03 1.13 -9.93
C LEU A 135 6.17 0.82 -11.17
N SER A 136 5.02 1.48 -11.33
CA SER A 136 4.14 1.23 -12.47
C SER A 136 4.84 1.51 -13.81
N PRO A 137 4.66 0.64 -14.83
CA PRO A 137 5.21 0.84 -16.17
C PRO A 137 4.85 2.20 -16.78
N THR A 138 3.63 2.68 -16.57
CA THR A 138 3.16 3.97 -17.09
C THR A 138 3.91 5.18 -16.51
N ARG A 139 4.60 5.03 -15.38
CA ARG A 139 5.41 6.09 -14.76
C ARG A 139 6.90 5.96 -15.07
N ASN A 140 7.40 4.73 -15.27
CA ASN A 140 8.85 4.47 -15.37
C ASN A 140 9.32 4.08 -16.77
N LEU A 141 8.43 3.73 -17.69
CA LEU A 141 8.78 3.37 -19.07
C LEU A 141 8.36 4.48 -20.04
N ALA A 142 9.18 4.67 -21.06
CA ALA A 142 8.84 5.54 -22.17
C ALA A 142 7.58 5.00 -22.88
N ASN A 143 6.61 5.88 -23.17
CA ASN A 143 5.40 5.52 -23.90
C ASN A 143 5.67 5.43 -25.42
N ASN A 144 6.61 4.58 -25.82
CA ASN A 144 7.06 4.42 -27.20
C ASN A 144 6.58 3.11 -27.85
N SER A 145 5.62 2.41 -27.25
CA SER A 145 5.10 1.13 -27.74
C SER A 145 4.53 1.18 -29.16
N ARG A 146 4.16 2.37 -29.65
CA ARG A 146 3.74 2.62 -31.05
C ARG A 146 4.90 2.91 -32.02
N MET A 147 6.07 3.28 -31.50
CA MET A 147 7.26 3.60 -32.31
C MET A 147 8.28 2.46 -32.30
N ALA A 148 8.44 1.78 -31.17
CA ALA A 148 9.35 0.67 -30.97
C ALA A 148 8.55 -0.52 -30.44
N ARG A 149 8.35 -1.51 -31.29
CA ARG A 149 7.73 -2.78 -30.88
C ARG A 149 8.72 -3.56 -30.03
N HIS A 150 8.37 -3.86 -28.78
CA HIS A 150 9.12 -4.82 -27.97
C HIS A 150 8.81 -6.24 -28.45
N ILE A 151 9.81 -6.94 -28.97
CA ILE A 151 9.73 -8.36 -29.31
C ILE A 151 10.34 -9.14 -28.16
N ASN A 152 9.55 -10.03 -27.55
CA ASN A 152 10.01 -10.85 -26.43
C ASN A 152 11.10 -11.84 -26.90
N PRO A 153 12.32 -11.82 -26.33
CA PRO A 153 13.40 -12.75 -26.70
C PRO A 153 13.08 -14.22 -26.41
N TRP A 154 12.13 -14.48 -25.52
CA TRP A 154 11.69 -15.82 -25.13
C TRP A 154 10.57 -16.38 -26.02
N ASN A 155 10.21 -15.66 -27.09
CA ASN A 155 9.18 -16.13 -28.00
C ASN A 155 9.74 -17.26 -28.86
N TYR A 156 9.23 -18.48 -28.66
CA TYR A 156 9.57 -19.61 -29.51
C TYR A 156 8.96 -19.41 -30.91
N PRO A 157 9.50 -20.06 -31.95
CA PRO A 157 8.87 -20.03 -33.26
C PRO A 157 7.50 -20.70 -33.16
N VAL A 158 6.46 -19.87 -33.12
CA VAL A 158 5.07 -20.32 -33.22
C VAL A 158 4.76 -20.48 -34.70
N GLU A 159 4.23 -21.64 -35.08
CA GLU A 159 3.65 -21.81 -36.42
C GLU A 159 2.48 -20.85 -36.55
N VAL A 160 2.61 -19.87 -37.45
CA VAL A 160 1.56 -18.87 -37.71
C VAL A 160 0.94 -19.17 -39.06
N HIS A 161 -0.38 -19.09 -39.11
CA HIS A 161 -1.10 -19.14 -40.38
C HIS A 161 -0.95 -17.79 -41.06
N THR A 162 -0.16 -17.77 -42.13
CA THR A 162 0.09 -16.55 -42.89
C THR A 162 -1.18 -16.10 -43.62
N TYR A 163 -1.25 -14.82 -43.96
CA TYR A 163 -2.38 -14.32 -44.75
C TYR A 163 -2.53 -15.08 -46.07
N GLU A 164 -1.42 -15.45 -46.73
CA GLU A 164 -1.46 -16.22 -47.96
C GLU A 164 -2.06 -17.61 -47.78
N GLU A 165 -1.69 -18.32 -46.72
CA GLU A 165 -2.27 -19.63 -46.41
C GLU A 165 -3.75 -19.51 -46.04
N TYR A 166 -4.11 -18.50 -45.24
CA TYR A 166 -5.50 -18.21 -44.90
C TYR A 166 -6.34 -17.87 -46.13
N GLU A 167 -5.81 -17.04 -47.04
CA GLU A 167 -6.48 -16.69 -48.28
C GLU A 167 -6.65 -17.94 -49.15
N ASN A 168 -5.65 -18.82 -49.26
CA ASN A 168 -5.79 -20.06 -50.03
C ASN A 168 -6.88 -20.98 -49.47
N ASP A 169 -6.97 -21.10 -48.14
CA ASP A 169 -7.95 -21.97 -47.48
C ASP A 169 -9.38 -21.44 -47.58
N PHE A 170 -9.55 -20.10 -47.60
CA PHE A 170 -10.85 -19.46 -47.44
C PHE A 170 -11.24 -18.51 -48.57
N ARG A 171 -10.49 -18.44 -49.68
CA ARG A 171 -10.68 -17.48 -50.79
C ARG A 171 -12.13 -17.37 -51.25
N ASP A 172 -12.76 -18.50 -51.53
CA ASP A 172 -14.12 -18.54 -52.06
C ASP A 172 -15.13 -17.97 -51.06
N LYS A 173 -14.91 -18.18 -49.76
CA LYS A 173 -15.74 -17.62 -48.69
C LYS A 173 -15.50 -16.12 -48.55
N MET A 174 -14.25 -15.67 -48.66
CA MET A 174 -13.89 -14.26 -48.63
C MET A 174 -14.51 -13.48 -49.79
N LYS A 175 -14.42 -14.01 -51.02
CA LYS A 175 -15.07 -13.43 -52.21
C LYS A 175 -16.58 -13.35 -52.06
N LYS A 176 -17.23 -14.42 -51.57
CA LYS A 176 -18.68 -14.43 -51.31
C LYS A 176 -19.09 -13.43 -50.25
N ALA A 177 -18.22 -13.15 -49.27
CA ALA A 177 -18.43 -12.15 -48.24
C ALA A 177 -18.07 -10.72 -48.69
N GLY A 178 -17.63 -10.52 -49.94
CA GLY A 178 -17.21 -9.22 -50.46
C GLY A 178 -15.90 -8.70 -49.85
N LEU A 179 -15.08 -9.58 -49.27
CA LEU A 179 -13.77 -9.23 -48.73
C LEU A 179 -12.73 -9.16 -49.86
N PRO A 180 -11.80 -8.19 -49.80
CA PRO A 180 -10.72 -8.10 -50.77
C PRO A 180 -9.79 -9.32 -50.65
N VAL A 181 -9.32 -9.83 -51.79
CA VAL A 181 -8.36 -10.93 -51.92
C VAL A 181 -7.20 -10.48 -52.81
N GLU A 182 -5.97 -10.89 -52.53
CA GLU A 182 -4.80 -10.47 -53.30
C GLU A 182 -4.53 -11.37 -54.51
N LYS A 183 -4.94 -12.65 -54.46
CA LYS A 183 -4.80 -13.62 -55.55
C LYS A 183 -6.17 -13.92 -56.17
N GLU A 184 -6.27 -13.77 -57.49
CA GLU A 184 -7.47 -14.12 -58.26
C GLU A 184 -7.79 -15.62 -58.19
#